data_AF-A0A2K4ZA31-F1
#
_entry.id   AF-A0A2K4ZA31-F1
#
_cell.length_a   1.000
_cell.length_b   1.000
_cell.length_c   1.000
_cell.angle_alpha   90.00
_cell.angle_beta   90.00
_cell.angle_gamma   90.00
#
_symmetry.space_group_name_H-M   'P 1'
#
loop_
_entity.id
_entity.type
_entity.pdbx_description
1 polymer ?
#
loop_
_entity_poly.entity_id
_entity_poly.type
_entity_poly.pdbx_seq_one_letter_code
_entity_poly.pdbx_strand_id
1 'polypeptide(L)'
;MESYLPESSVKVPGDGVQRPVWYMMGELDLGEGWNLTEGGRNLTGVRTLCACNHTDWNQARRYENGIYRHAVSCNEEQVPMVRFTGVKGWPHTYTREAARMIWDEFFCKYSRNEDGTIAYMGHTVKG
;
A
#
# COMPACT_ATOMS: atom_id res chain seq x y z
N MET A 1 -11.10 -20.73 0.96
CA MET A 1 -10.57 -19.90 -0.14
C MET A 1 -9.16 -19.56 0.25
N GLU A 2 -8.20 -20.32 -0.27
CA GLU A 2 -6.83 -20.39 0.23
C GLU A 2 -6.01 -19.26 -0.41
N SER A 3 -5.44 -18.39 0.42
CA SER A 3 -4.70 -17.21 -0.02
C SER A 3 -3.42 -17.63 -0.73
N TYR A 4 -3.35 -17.40 -2.04
CA TYR A 4 -2.18 -17.70 -2.84
C TYR A 4 -1.12 -16.60 -2.62
N LEU A 5 -0.24 -16.81 -1.64
CA LEU A 5 1.09 -16.21 -1.68
C LEU A 5 2.02 -17.27 -2.27
N PRO A 6 2.77 -16.99 -3.36
CA PRO A 6 3.95 -17.81 -3.65
C PRO A 6 4.82 -17.80 -2.39
N GLU A 7 5.48 -18.92 -2.05
CA GLU A 7 6.32 -19.08 -0.85
C GLU A 7 7.41 -18.00 -0.76
N SER A 8 7.04 -16.80 -0.37
CA SER A 8 7.95 -15.77 0.07
C SER A 8 8.15 -16.06 1.55
N SER A 9 9.38 -16.34 1.95
CA SER A 9 9.83 -16.54 3.33
C SER A 9 9.61 -15.33 4.26
N VAL A 10 8.78 -14.37 3.84
CA VAL A 10 8.48 -13.13 4.54
C VAL A 10 7.45 -13.43 5.64
N LYS A 11 7.94 -13.50 6.87
CA LYS A 11 7.09 -13.59 8.06
C LYS A 11 6.31 -12.29 8.22
N VAL A 12 4.99 -12.38 8.07
CA VAL A 12 4.06 -11.30 8.41
C VAL A 12 3.95 -11.22 9.94
N PRO A 13 3.99 -10.02 10.56
CA PRO A 13 3.75 -9.87 12.00
C PRO A 13 2.38 -10.43 12.39
N GLY A 14 2.35 -11.39 13.31
CA GLY A 14 1.12 -12.01 13.84
C GLY A 14 0.45 -11.22 14.97
N ASP A 15 0.63 -9.90 15.00
CA ASP A 15 0.17 -9.04 16.10
C ASP A 15 -1.24 -8.46 15.91
N GLY A 16 -1.88 -8.76 14.78
CA GLY A 16 -3.23 -8.27 14.47
C GLY A 16 -3.31 -6.76 14.21
N VAL A 17 -2.17 -6.05 14.16
CA VAL A 17 -2.16 -4.60 14.00
C VAL A 17 -2.20 -4.25 12.51
N GLN A 18 -3.32 -3.69 12.06
CA GLN A 18 -3.42 -3.10 10.74
C GLN A 18 -2.53 -1.85 10.61
N ARG A 19 -1.94 -1.67 9.44
CA ARG A 19 -0.93 -0.64 9.11
C ARG A 19 -1.19 -0.11 7.70
N PRO A 20 -2.06 0.91 7.54
CA PRO A 20 -2.26 1.56 6.26
C PRO A 20 -0.90 2.04 5.73
N VAL A 21 -0.57 1.72 4.50
CA VAL A 21 0.72 2.04 3.89
C VAL A 21 0.53 2.61 2.49
N TRP A 22 1.26 3.67 2.21
CA TRP A 22 1.48 4.17 0.86
C TRP A 22 2.93 3.90 0.45
N TYR A 23 3.12 2.97 -0.49
CA TYR A 23 4.41 2.65 -1.09
C TYR A 23 4.57 3.40 -2.42
N MET A 24 5.48 4.37 -2.48
CA MET A 24 5.76 5.16 -3.68
C MET A 24 7.15 4.85 -4.24
N MET A 25 7.25 4.72 -5.57
CA MET A 25 8.50 4.47 -6.29
C MET A 25 8.57 5.32 -7.56
N GLY A 26 9.76 5.83 -7.86
CA GLY A 26 10.03 6.50 -9.13
C GLY A 26 10.34 5.53 -10.28
N GLU A 27 10.06 5.92 -11.53
CA GLU A 27 10.49 5.16 -12.72
C GLU A 27 12.02 5.01 -12.79
N LEU A 28 12.75 6.04 -12.38
CA LEU A 28 14.21 6.11 -12.41
C LEU A 28 14.84 5.85 -11.02
N ASP A 29 14.06 5.27 -10.12
CA ASP A 29 14.51 4.89 -8.78
C ASP A 29 15.49 3.71 -8.82
N LEU A 30 16.24 3.49 -7.74
CA LEU A 30 17.23 2.42 -7.61
C LEU A 30 16.59 1.04 -7.80
N GLY A 31 17.39 0.09 -8.29
CA GLY A 31 16.95 -1.29 -8.45
C GLY A 31 16.00 -1.48 -9.63
N GLU A 32 14.76 -1.88 -9.35
CA GLU A 32 13.74 -2.19 -10.37
C GLU A 32 12.88 -0.97 -10.74
N GLY A 33 13.22 0.22 -10.20
CA GLY A 33 12.38 1.42 -10.30
C GLY A 33 10.99 1.17 -9.74
N TRP A 34 9.97 1.65 -10.42
CA TRP A 34 8.57 1.43 -10.06
C TRP A 34 7.99 0.07 -10.47
N ASN A 35 8.77 -0.82 -11.10
CA ASN A 35 8.23 -2.03 -11.73
C ASN A 35 7.73 -3.03 -10.70
N LEU A 36 6.66 -3.73 -11.04
CA LEU A 36 6.03 -4.78 -10.24
C LEU A 36 6.05 -6.10 -11.01
N THR A 37 7.22 -6.72 -11.08
CA THR A 37 7.44 -7.99 -11.78
C THR A 37 7.32 -9.17 -10.82
N GLU A 38 6.81 -10.31 -11.31
CA GLU A 38 6.78 -11.55 -10.54
C GLU A 38 8.20 -11.95 -10.08
N GLY A 39 8.35 -12.31 -8.80
CA GLY A 39 9.65 -12.53 -8.16
C GLY A 39 10.49 -11.26 -7.88
N GLY A 40 10.05 -10.09 -8.34
CA GLY A 40 10.71 -8.81 -8.11
C GLY A 40 10.44 -8.24 -6.71
N ARG A 41 11.40 -7.47 -6.19
CA ARG A 41 11.38 -7.00 -4.79
C ARG A 41 10.17 -6.12 -4.47
N ASN A 42 9.77 -5.27 -5.41
CA ASN A 42 8.64 -4.37 -5.19
C ASN A 42 7.32 -5.12 -5.11
N LEU A 43 7.08 -6.10 -5.99
CA LEU A 43 5.84 -6.87 -5.98
C LEU A 43 5.77 -7.77 -4.74
N THR A 44 6.90 -8.38 -4.33
CA THR A 44 6.99 -9.09 -3.05
C THR A 44 6.65 -8.16 -1.89
N GLY A 45 7.26 -6.96 -1.83
CA GLY A 45 6.99 -6.00 -0.77
C GLY A 45 5.52 -5.57 -0.70
N VAL A 46 4.91 -5.25 -1.85
CA VAL A 46 3.48 -4.91 -1.91
C VAL A 46 2.60 -6.06 -1.44
N ARG A 47 2.86 -7.31 -1.87
CA ARG A 47 2.10 -8.48 -1.42
C ARG A 47 2.25 -8.74 0.07
N THR A 48 3.45 -8.55 0.62
CA THR A 48 3.67 -8.61 2.07
C THR A 48 2.85 -7.54 2.79
N LEU A 49 2.89 -6.28 2.33
CA LEU A 49 2.09 -5.20 2.91
C LEU A 49 0.59 -5.52 2.86
N CYS A 50 0.13 -6.12 1.75
CA CYS A 50 -1.26 -6.57 1.60
C CYS A 50 -1.61 -7.66 2.61
N ALA A 51 -0.72 -8.65 2.81
CA ALA A 51 -0.90 -9.72 3.79
C ALA A 51 -0.92 -9.18 5.23
N CYS A 52 -0.06 -8.22 5.57
CA CYS A 52 -0.08 -7.52 6.88
C CYS A 52 -1.37 -6.74 7.14
N ASN A 53 -2.15 -6.44 6.09
CA ASN A 53 -3.35 -5.60 6.16
C ASN A 53 -4.63 -6.34 5.76
N HIS A 54 -4.57 -7.66 5.60
CA HIS A 54 -5.73 -8.48 5.20
C HIS A 54 -6.39 -7.97 3.91
N THR A 55 -5.57 -7.64 2.92
CA THR A 55 -6.03 -7.18 1.60
C THR A 55 -5.50 -8.08 0.48
N ASP A 56 -6.21 -8.09 -0.65
CA ASP A 56 -5.82 -8.87 -1.84
C ASP A 56 -5.25 -7.95 -2.93
N TRP A 57 -3.97 -8.15 -3.26
CA TRP A 57 -3.30 -7.37 -4.30
C TRP A 57 -3.86 -7.63 -5.71
N ASN A 58 -4.36 -8.84 -5.97
CA ASN A 58 -4.92 -9.18 -7.28
C ASN A 58 -6.19 -8.38 -7.55
N GLN A 59 -6.95 -8.05 -6.51
CA GLN A 59 -8.17 -7.23 -6.57
C GLN A 59 -7.89 -5.72 -6.46
N ALA A 60 -6.62 -5.29 -6.45
CA ALA A 60 -6.29 -3.88 -6.34
C ALA A 60 -6.91 -3.05 -7.47
N ARG A 61 -7.52 -1.93 -7.12
CA ARG A 61 -8.09 -0.96 -8.06
C ARG A 61 -6.95 -0.16 -8.67
N ARG A 62 -6.86 -0.15 -10.00
CA ARG A 62 -5.75 0.46 -10.74
C ARG A 62 -6.26 1.65 -11.56
N TYR A 63 -5.55 2.76 -11.48
CA TYR A 63 -5.86 3.96 -12.25
C TYR A 63 -4.62 4.81 -12.46
N GLU A 64 -4.66 5.66 -13.47
CA GLU A 64 -3.59 6.61 -13.78
C GLU A 64 -4.13 8.04 -13.70
N ASN A 65 -3.27 8.97 -13.28
CA ASN A 65 -3.56 10.39 -13.29
C ASN A 65 -2.26 11.18 -13.55
N GLY A 66 -2.11 11.72 -14.75
CA GLY A 66 -0.90 12.41 -15.17
C GLY A 66 0.33 11.49 -15.12
N ILE A 67 1.33 11.86 -14.32
CA ILE A 67 2.58 11.08 -14.16
C ILE A 67 2.45 9.95 -13.12
N TYR A 68 1.31 9.85 -12.44
CA TYR A 68 1.10 8.90 -11.36
C TYR A 68 0.31 7.69 -11.84
N ARG A 69 0.82 6.49 -11.56
CA ARG A 69 0.08 5.23 -11.68
C ARG A 69 -0.19 4.69 -10.29
N HIS A 70 -1.46 4.47 -9.96
CA HIS A 70 -1.88 4.02 -8.65
C HIS A 70 -2.45 2.62 -8.70
N ALA A 71 -2.20 1.86 -7.64
CA ALA A 71 -2.88 0.60 -7.37
C ALA A 71 -3.25 0.57 -5.89
N VAL A 72 -4.53 0.42 -5.59
CA VAL A 72 -5.09 0.52 -4.24
C VAL A 72 -5.76 -0.79 -3.89
N SER A 73 -5.23 -1.47 -2.87
CA SER A 73 -5.84 -2.66 -2.30
C SER A 73 -6.62 -2.27 -1.03
N CYS A 74 -7.87 -2.74 -0.97
CA CYS A 74 -8.78 -2.48 0.13
C CYS A 74 -9.00 -3.75 0.94
N ASN A 75 -9.40 -3.59 2.20
CA ASN A 75 -9.94 -4.70 3.00
C ASN A 75 -11.37 -5.03 2.57
N GLU A 76 -12.00 -5.99 3.25
CA GLU A 76 -13.38 -6.43 2.97
C GLU A 76 -14.40 -5.29 3.05
N GLU A 77 -14.20 -4.34 3.97
CA GLU A 77 -15.04 -3.14 4.15
C GLU A 77 -14.77 -2.03 3.12
N GLN A 78 -13.98 -2.32 2.09
CA GLN A 78 -13.58 -1.38 1.03
C GLN A 78 -12.75 -0.18 1.52
N VAL A 79 -12.19 -0.27 2.72
CA VAL A 79 -11.24 0.72 3.25
C VAL A 79 -9.88 0.51 2.57
N PRO A 80 -9.29 1.55 1.96
CA PRO A 80 -7.95 1.44 1.40
C PRO A 80 -6.95 1.09 2.50
N MET A 81 -6.08 0.11 2.30
CA MET A 81 -5.04 -0.21 3.29
C MET A 81 -3.64 -0.18 2.68
N VAL A 82 -3.51 -0.58 1.42
CA VAL A 82 -2.23 -0.54 0.71
C VAL A 82 -2.40 0.23 -0.58
N ARG A 83 -1.65 1.32 -0.74
CA ARG A 83 -1.56 2.07 -1.99
C ARG A 83 -0.14 1.97 -2.52
N PHE A 84 0.02 1.38 -3.70
CA PHE A 84 1.25 1.54 -4.47
C PHE A 84 1.11 2.73 -5.42
N THR A 85 2.18 3.48 -5.62
CA THR A 85 2.24 4.54 -6.63
C THR A 85 3.57 4.54 -7.35
N GLY A 86 3.50 4.37 -8.67
CA GLY A 86 4.62 4.68 -9.54
C GLY A 86 4.56 6.13 -10.01
N VAL A 87 5.70 6.82 -10.05
CA VAL A 87 5.83 8.17 -10.62
C VAL A 87 6.75 8.17 -11.84
N LYS A 88 6.21 8.56 -13.00
CA LYS A 88 6.95 8.60 -14.27
C LYS A 88 8.04 9.69 -14.23
N GLY A 89 9.23 9.38 -14.74
CA GLY A 89 10.37 10.28 -14.80
C GLY A 89 10.99 10.67 -13.45
N TRP A 90 10.58 10.03 -12.36
CA TRP A 90 11.00 10.41 -11.01
C TRP A 90 12.19 9.57 -10.53
N PRO A 91 13.27 10.17 -9.99
CA PRO A 91 14.42 9.45 -9.45
C PRO A 91 14.19 8.99 -8.00
N HIS A 92 15.20 8.42 -7.35
CA HIS A 92 15.19 8.16 -5.91
C HIS A 92 15.19 9.48 -5.12
N THR A 93 14.00 9.99 -4.83
CA THR A 93 13.83 11.29 -4.17
C THR A 93 12.54 11.34 -3.36
N TYR A 94 12.46 12.31 -2.47
CA TYR A 94 11.27 12.60 -1.69
C TYR A 94 11.07 14.12 -1.61
N THR A 95 9.95 14.61 -2.11
CA THR A 95 9.67 16.05 -2.17
C THR A 95 8.58 16.45 -1.18
N ARG A 96 8.46 17.76 -0.92
CA ARG A 96 7.41 18.31 -0.04
C ARG A 96 6.02 18.08 -0.61
N GLU A 97 5.89 18.11 -1.93
CA GLU A 97 4.65 17.85 -2.64
C GLU A 97 4.23 16.38 -2.47
N ALA A 98 5.19 15.45 -2.52
CA ALA A 98 4.93 14.04 -2.23
C ALA A 98 4.47 13.84 -0.78
N ALA A 99 5.13 14.49 0.19
CA ALA A 99 4.72 14.44 1.59
C ALA A 99 3.29 14.95 1.80
N ARG A 100 2.97 16.10 1.19
CA ARG A 100 1.63 16.69 1.25
C ARG A 100 0.58 15.78 0.62
N MET A 101 0.85 15.26 -0.57
CA MET A 101 -0.06 14.33 -1.24
C MET A 101 -0.28 13.06 -0.39
N ILE A 102 0.79 12.48 0.17
CA ILE A 102 0.71 11.29 1.01
C ILE A 102 -0.16 11.54 2.26
N TRP A 103 -0.02 12.71 2.88
CA TRP A 103 -0.86 13.10 4.01
C TRP A 103 -2.31 13.38 3.61
N ASP A 104 -2.52 14.34 2.72
CA ASP A 104 -3.84 14.87 2.34
C ASP A 104 -4.72 13.80 1.67
N GLU A 105 -4.12 12.91 0.86
CA GLU A 105 -4.87 11.91 0.10
C GLU A 105 -5.01 10.55 0.81
N PHE A 106 -4.29 10.31 1.90
CA PHE A 106 -4.29 8.99 2.53
C PHE A 106 -4.24 9.09 4.05
N PHE A 107 -3.11 9.47 4.66
CA PHE A 107 -2.94 9.28 6.09
C PHE A 107 -3.87 10.11 6.97
N CYS A 108 -4.24 11.33 6.56
CA CYS A 108 -5.17 12.16 7.33
C CYS A 108 -6.59 11.56 7.44
N LYS A 109 -6.89 10.55 6.62
CA LYS A 109 -8.17 9.83 6.60
C LYS A 109 -8.21 8.73 7.67
N TYR A 110 -7.10 8.41 8.33
CA TYR A 110 -7.03 7.38 9.36
C TYR A 110 -6.79 7.99 10.73
N SER A 111 -7.33 7.34 11.75
CA SER A 111 -7.01 7.56 13.16
C SER A 111 -6.95 6.21 13.89
N ARG A 112 -6.40 6.19 15.10
CA ARG A 112 -6.43 5.01 15.97
C ARG A 112 -7.32 5.29 17.17
N ASN A 113 -8.16 4.31 17.49
CA ASN A 113 -8.94 4.29 18.72
C ASN A 113 -8.05 3.85 19.89
N GLU A 114 -8.55 4.02 21.12
CA GLU A 114 -7.82 3.67 22.35
C GLU A 114 -7.45 2.18 22.44
N ASP A 115 -8.27 1.31 21.84
CA ASP A 115 -8.05 -0.14 21.77
C ASP A 115 -7.06 -0.56 20.66
N GLY A 116 -6.50 0.41 19.93
CA GLY A 116 -5.55 0.17 18.85
C GLY A 116 -6.18 -0.10 17.48
N THR A 117 -7.51 -0.25 17.40
CA THR A 117 -8.24 -0.38 16.13
C THR A 117 -8.11 0.91 15.30
N ILE A 118 -8.30 0.77 13.99
CA ILE A 118 -8.22 1.90 13.07
C ILE A 118 -9.62 2.44 12.83
N ALA A 119 -9.78 3.75 12.73
CA ALA A 119 -10.94 4.38 12.14
C ALA A 119 -10.55 5.09 10.84
N TYR A 120 -11.34 4.87 9.79
CA TYR A 120 -11.20 5.54 8.50
C TYR A 120 -12.35 6.53 8.30
N MET A 121 -12.02 7.81 8.12
CA MET A 121 -12.98 8.91 7.96
C MET A 121 -14.04 8.94 9.07
N GLY A 122 -13.64 8.59 10.31
CA GLY A 122 -14.53 8.55 11.48
C GLY A 122 -15.28 7.23 11.69
N HIS A 123 -15.09 6.22 10.83
CA HIS A 123 -15.72 4.91 10.95
C HIS A 123 -14.69 3.85 11.35
N THR A 124 -14.93 3.15 12.47
CA THR A 124 -14.07 2.04 12.90
C THR A 124 -14.03 0.94 11.85
N VAL A 125 -12.82 0.54 11.47
CA VAL A 125 -12.52 -0.53 10.55
C VAL A 125 -12.55 -1.84 11.31
N LYS A 126 -13.33 -2.82 10.83
CA LYS A 126 -13.31 -4.16 11.44
C LYS A 126 -12.06 -4.92 11.00
N GLY A 127 -11.45 -5.61 11.97
CA GLY A 127 -10.25 -6.43 11.80
C GLY A 127 -10.52 -7.70 11.03
#